data_AF-A0A842W078-F1
#
_entry.id   AF-A0A842W078-F1
#
_cell.length_a   1.000
_cell.length_b   1.000
_cell.length_c   1.000
_cell.angle_alpha   90.00
_cell.angle_beta   90.00
_cell.angle_gamma   90.00
#
_symmetry.space_group_name_H-M   'P 1'
#
loop_
_entity.id
_entity.type
_entity.pdbx_description
1 polymer ?
#
loop_
_entity_poly.entity_id
_entity_poly.type
_entity_poly.pdbx_seq_one_letter_code
_entity_poly.pdbx_strand_id
1 'polypeptide(L)'
;MNEVDPLEKKYKKAAKVISSAGILPLPPTDTMVEILKYYLVEEELDFIKKTFRIKKSLSTKQLVRKSKLPEEDAIRLAEQLAKKGFIFNQPSSKGIMVYRLLPLVVIGTFEYTFMQKKPEHMTDEQLKKLAKLYEKLIDEMRDNVQKGYENLLPVFQRQPPTDRTIPITESESGETIEIEINQEISTEEEVLPAQKVEEIIEKFDDIAVGNCFCRNYRSTLGEPCKINAPMETCFTFGKSARHTVKQGFARAIDKEEALKILKEAE
;
A
#
# COMPACT_ATOMS: atom_id res chain seq x y z
N MET A 1 10.50 -11.73 36.55
CA MET A 1 9.27 -11.46 35.78
C MET A 1 9.40 -10.02 35.31
N ASN A 2 9.94 -9.80 34.11
CA ASN A 2 10.26 -8.44 33.65
C ASN A 2 8.94 -7.69 33.40
N GLU A 3 8.71 -6.60 34.13
CA GLU A 3 7.61 -5.68 33.84
C GLU A 3 7.78 -5.18 32.40
N VAL A 4 6.88 -5.61 31.52
CA VAL A 4 6.84 -5.12 30.14
C VAL A 4 6.45 -3.64 30.20
N ASP A 5 7.32 -2.78 29.67
CA ASP A 5 7.11 -1.33 29.55
C ASP A 5 5.65 -1.02 29.09
N PRO A 6 4.90 -0.18 29.84
CA PRO A 6 3.56 0.22 29.46
C PRO A 6 3.42 0.72 28.01
N LEU A 7 4.44 1.40 27.47
CA LEU A 7 4.43 1.91 26.09
C LEU A 7 4.62 0.78 25.07
N GLU A 8 5.54 -0.15 25.32
CA GLU A 8 5.72 -1.37 24.52
C GLU A 8 4.40 -2.15 24.39
N LYS A 9 3.64 -2.25 25.48
CA LYS A 9 2.30 -2.88 25.46
C LYS A 9 1.30 -2.11 24.60
N LYS A 10 1.42 -0.78 24.46
CA LYS A 10 0.59 0.01 23.53
C LYS A 10 0.95 -0.31 22.08
N TYR A 11 2.23 -0.39 21.74
CA TYR A 11 2.67 -0.77 20.39
C TYR A 11 2.17 -2.16 20.00
N LYS A 12 2.35 -3.18 20.85
CA LYS A 12 1.86 -4.54 20.57
C LYS A 12 0.36 -4.60 20.29
N LYS A 13 -0.43 -3.82 21.03
CA LYS A 13 -1.88 -3.71 20.80
C LYS A 13 -2.21 -2.99 19.50
N ALA A 14 -1.51 -1.91 19.17
CA ALA A 14 -1.71 -1.20 17.90
C ALA A 14 -1.32 -2.06 16.71
N ALA A 15 -0.19 -2.78 16.79
CA ALA A 15 0.26 -3.74 15.79
C ALA A 15 -0.84 -4.76 15.45
N LYS A 16 -1.46 -5.37 16.47
CA LYS A 16 -2.59 -6.30 16.27
C LYS A 16 -3.79 -5.66 15.54
N VAL A 17 -4.07 -4.38 15.81
CA VAL A 17 -5.16 -3.64 15.15
C VAL A 17 -4.81 -3.30 13.70
N ILE A 18 -3.56 -2.94 13.41
CA ILE A 18 -3.07 -2.63 12.06
C ILE A 18 -2.97 -3.90 11.23
N SER A 19 -2.43 -5.00 11.76
CA SER A 19 -2.34 -6.27 11.03
C SER A 19 -3.70 -6.80 10.61
N SER A 20 -4.74 -6.58 11.42
CA SER A 20 -6.11 -7.00 11.08
C SER A 20 -6.81 -6.08 10.09
N ALA A 21 -6.14 -5.04 9.58
CA ALA A 21 -6.67 -4.17 8.53
C ALA A 21 -6.43 -4.73 7.12
N GLY A 22 -5.45 -5.62 6.94
CA GLY A 22 -5.13 -6.27 5.67
C GLY A 22 -5.97 -7.52 5.42
N ILE A 23 -5.91 -8.00 4.17
CA ILE A 23 -6.57 -9.25 3.74
C ILE A 23 -5.92 -10.46 4.43
N LEU A 24 -4.58 -10.45 4.50
CA LEU A 24 -3.80 -11.45 5.24
C LEU A 24 -3.48 -10.89 6.64
N PRO A 25 -4.10 -11.41 7.72
CA PRO A 25 -3.81 -10.93 9.06
C PRO A 25 -2.41 -11.38 9.49
N LEU A 26 -1.43 -10.48 9.32
CA LEU A 26 -0.06 -10.77 9.74
C LEU A 26 0.02 -10.90 11.26
N PRO A 27 0.72 -11.91 11.81
CA PRO A 27 0.95 -11.94 13.24
C PRO A 27 1.70 -10.67 13.65
N PRO A 28 1.30 -9.98 14.73
CA PRO A 28 2.03 -8.82 15.22
C PRO A 28 3.36 -9.29 15.81
N THR A 29 4.42 -9.30 15.01
CA THR A 29 5.78 -9.69 15.43
C THR A 29 6.47 -8.54 16.16
N ASP A 30 7.55 -8.85 16.89
CA ASP A 30 8.38 -7.80 17.50
C ASP A 30 9.03 -6.91 16.41
N THR A 31 9.34 -7.47 15.24
CA THR A 31 9.81 -6.70 14.07
C THR A 31 8.78 -5.66 13.63
N MET A 32 7.49 -6.01 13.60
CA MET A 32 6.42 -5.05 13.32
C MET A 32 6.36 -3.94 14.37
N VAL A 33 6.51 -4.27 15.65
CA VAL A 33 6.52 -3.27 16.73
C VAL A 33 7.68 -2.29 16.56
N GLU A 34 8.88 -2.78 16.25
CA GLU A 34 10.03 -1.94 15.97
C GLU A 34 9.79 -1.00 14.79
N ILE A 35 9.17 -1.49 13.70
CA ILE A 35 8.78 -0.64 12.57
C ILE A 35 7.82 0.47 13.01
N LEU A 36 6.80 0.15 13.82
CA LEU A 36 5.83 1.16 14.26
C LEU A 36 6.47 2.27 15.11
N LYS A 37 7.54 1.99 15.85
CA LYS A 37 8.28 3.00 16.63
C LYS A 37 8.96 4.07 15.76
N TYR A 38 9.25 3.78 14.48
CA TYR A 38 9.78 4.78 13.55
C TYR A 38 8.72 5.79 13.09
N TYR A 39 7.44 5.42 13.14
CA TYR A 39 6.37 6.24 12.58
C TYR A 39 5.43 6.85 13.62
N LEU A 40 5.04 6.07 14.63
CA LEU A 40 3.91 6.39 15.48
C LEU A 40 4.34 6.93 16.83
N VAL A 41 3.59 7.92 17.32
CA VAL A 41 3.70 8.41 18.70
C VAL A 41 2.57 7.84 19.57
N GLU A 42 2.71 7.97 20.89
CA GLU A 42 1.79 7.38 21.85
C GLU A 42 0.31 7.78 21.64
N GLU A 43 0.05 9.06 21.34
CA GLU A 43 -1.29 9.59 21.04
C GLU A 43 -1.95 8.85 19.86
N GLU A 44 -1.18 8.61 18.80
CA GLU A 44 -1.63 7.93 17.59
C GLU A 44 -1.90 6.44 17.83
N LEU A 45 -1.07 5.77 18.64
CA LEU A 45 -1.30 4.39 19.04
C LEU A 45 -2.65 4.24 19.75
N ASP A 46 -2.92 5.13 20.70
CA ASP A 46 -4.16 5.11 21.47
C ASP A 46 -5.37 5.43 20.59
N PHE A 47 -5.23 6.36 19.64
CA PHE A 47 -6.25 6.64 18.64
C PHE A 47 -6.55 5.40 17.78
N ILE A 48 -5.54 4.74 17.20
CA ILE A 48 -5.73 3.54 16.37
C ILE A 48 -6.45 2.44 17.15
N LYS A 49 -5.95 2.14 18.36
CA LYS A 49 -6.49 1.09 19.23
C LYS A 49 -7.93 1.34 19.66
N LYS A 50 -8.32 2.58 19.89
CA LYS A 50 -9.66 2.94 20.36
C LYS A 50 -10.65 2.99 19.19
N THR A 51 -10.22 3.57 18.08
CA THR A 51 -11.08 3.94 16.96
C THR A 51 -11.30 2.78 15.98
N PHE A 52 -10.23 2.04 15.63
CA PHE A 52 -10.25 1.05 14.54
C PHE A 52 -10.19 -0.42 15.02
N ARG A 53 -10.44 -0.68 16.31
CA ARG A 53 -10.37 -2.03 16.89
C ARG A 53 -11.30 -3.04 16.20
N ILE A 54 -12.53 -2.61 15.92
CA ILE A 54 -13.60 -3.49 15.41
C ILE A 54 -13.83 -3.23 13.91
N LYS A 55 -14.05 -1.97 13.53
CA LYS A 55 -14.24 -1.57 12.14
C LYS A 55 -13.02 -0.83 11.64
N LYS A 56 -12.54 -1.19 10.45
CA LYS A 56 -11.36 -0.60 9.82
C LYS A 56 -11.69 0.60 8.94
N SER A 57 -12.95 0.73 8.52
CA SER A 57 -13.45 1.83 7.68
C SER A 57 -14.59 2.55 8.40
N LEU A 58 -14.48 3.87 8.54
CA LEU A 58 -15.38 4.71 9.31
C LEU A 58 -15.72 5.99 8.53
N SER A 59 -16.97 6.44 8.61
CA SER A 59 -17.32 7.82 8.21
C SER A 59 -16.86 8.83 9.28
N THR A 60 -16.84 10.13 8.97
CA THR A 60 -16.52 11.19 9.95
C THR A 60 -17.34 11.04 11.24
N LYS A 61 -18.67 10.90 11.14
CA LYS A 61 -19.55 10.71 12.31
C LYS A 61 -19.15 9.49 13.16
N GLN A 62 -18.74 8.40 12.52
CA GLN A 62 -18.30 7.19 13.21
C GLN A 62 -16.91 7.36 13.83
N LEU A 63 -15.99 8.05 13.15
CA LEU A 63 -14.65 8.38 13.64
C LEU A 63 -14.73 9.16 14.95
N VAL A 64 -15.52 10.24 14.98
CA VAL A 64 -15.73 11.09 16.17
C VAL A 64 -16.35 10.28 17.30
N ARG A 65 -17.43 9.55 17.03
CA ARG A 65 -18.12 8.73 18.04
C ARG A 65 -17.21 7.63 18.63
N LYS A 66 -16.37 6.99 17.81
CA LYS A 66 -15.51 5.87 18.26
C LYS A 66 -14.26 6.36 18.99
N SER A 67 -13.63 7.43 18.49
CA SER A 67 -12.48 8.06 19.15
C SER A 67 -12.86 8.71 20.48
N LYS A 68 -14.12 9.16 20.64
CA LYS A 68 -14.59 9.99 21.77
C LYS A 68 -13.73 11.25 21.95
N LEU A 69 -13.31 11.83 20.84
CA LEU A 69 -12.60 13.10 20.77
C LEU A 69 -13.52 14.16 20.14
N PRO A 70 -13.23 15.45 20.33
CA PRO A 70 -13.77 16.51 19.49
C PRO A 70 -13.57 16.20 18.00
N GLU A 71 -14.46 16.70 17.15
CA GLU A 71 -14.40 16.41 15.70
C GLU A 71 -13.09 16.87 15.07
N GLU A 72 -12.64 18.07 15.41
CA GLU A 72 -11.38 18.63 14.92
C GLU A 72 -10.18 17.77 15.30
N ASP A 73 -10.09 17.31 16.55
CA ASP A 73 -8.99 16.44 17.00
C ASP A 73 -9.01 15.06 16.34
N ALA A 74 -10.19 14.47 16.17
CA ALA A 74 -10.33 13.18 15.50
C ALA A 74 -9.89 13.26 14.03
N ILE A 75 -10.27 14.35 13.34
CA ILE A 75 -9.86 14.60 11.95
C ILE A 75 -8.36 14.87 11.89
N ARG A 76 -7.82 15.74 12.75
CA ARG A 76 -6.39 16.06 12.83
C ARG A 76 -5.53 14.80 12.97
N LEU A 77 -5.87 13.92 13.93
CA LEU A 77 -5.14 12.66 14.14
C LEU A 77 -5.29 11.72 12.94
N ALA A 78 -6.47 11.66 12.32
CA ALA A 78 -6.66 10.84 11.13
C ALA A 78 -5.86 11.35 9.93
N GLU A 79 -5.71 12.66 9.77
CA GLU A 79 -4.89 13.27 8.74
C GLU A 79 -3.38 13.10 8.99
N GLN A 80 -2.92 13.20 10.24
CA GLN A 80 -1.53 12.89 10.61
C GLN A 80 -1.18 11.43 10.28
N LEU A 81 -2.06 10.50 10.62
CA LEU A 81 -1.91 9.09 10.28
C LEU A 81 -2.02 8.83 8.77
N ALA A 82 -2.82 9.62 8.04
CA ALA A 82 -2.89 9.54 6.59
C ALA A 82 -1.56 9.96 5.93
N LYS A 83 -0.94 11.04 6.42
CA LYS A 83 0.38 11.49 5.96
C LYS A 83 1.50 10.47 6.25
N LYS A 84 1.29 9.60 7.24
CA LYS A 84 2.18 8.47 7.58
C LYS A 84 1.80 7.15 6.89
N GLY A 85 0.78 7.17 6.03
CA GLY A 85 0.35 6.00 5.26
C GLY A 85 -0.46 4.96 6.04
N PHE A 86 -0.93 5.27 7.25
CA PHE A 86 -1.77 4.36 8.05
C PHE A 86 -3.26 4.54 7.81
N ILE A 87 -3.70 5.69 7.26
CA ILE A 87 -5.11 5.96 6.99
C ILE A 87 -5.31 6.42 5.55
N PHE A 88 -6.19 5.73 4.84
CA PHE A 88 -6.76 6.22 3.60
C PHE A 88 -7.97 7.11 3.88
N ASN A 89 -7.94 8.36 3.42
CA ASN A 89 -8.96 9.38 3.67
C ASN A 89 -9.51 9.98 2.37
N GLN A 90 -10.58 9.40 1.82
CA GLN A 90 -11.20 9.89 0.58
C GLN A 90 -12.73 9.79 0.63
N PRO A 91 -13.45 10.61 -0.16
CA PRO A 91 -14.88 10.45 -0.30
C PRO A 91 -15.22 9.13 -1.01
N SER A 92 -16.26 8.47 -0.51
CA SER A 92 -16.96 7.40 -1.22
C SER A 92 -17.60 7.90 -2.52
N SER A 93 -18.11 7.00 -3.36
CA SER A 93 -18.88 7.39 -4.55
C SER A 93 -20.14 8.21 -4.23
N LYS A 94 -20.62 8.17 -2.98
CA LYS A 94 -21.76 8.97 -2.49
C LYS A 94 -21.33 10.30 -1.86
N GLY A 95 -20.07 10.72 -2.02
CA GLY A 95 -19.54 11.97 -1.45
C GLY A 95 -19.23 11.93 0.05
N ILE A 96 -19.55 10.84 0.76
CA ILE A 96 -19.29 10.71 2.21
C ILE A 96 -17.80 10.46 2.43
N MET A 97 -17.15 11.29 3.25
CA MET A 97 -15.76 11.09 3.68
C MET A 97 -15.59 9.80 4.48
N VAL A 98 -14.61 8.99 4.07
CA VAL A 98 -14.27 7.70 4.68
C VAL A 98 -12.81 7.71 5.12
N TYR A 99 -12.58 7.28 6.36
CA TYR A 99 -11.28 7.03 6.96
C TYR A 99 -11.11 5.53 7.14
N ARG A 100 -10.15 4.96 6.43
CA ARG A 100 -9.87 3.53 6.45
C ARG A 100 -8.45 3.28 6.94
N LEU A 101 -8.33 2.52 8.03
CA LEU A 101 -7.04 2.01 8.50
C LEU A 101 -6.47 1.07 7.43
N LEU A 102 -5.21 1.28 7.09
CA LEU A 102 -4.44 0.48 6.15
C LEU A 102 -3.57 -0.54 6.88
N PRO A 103 -3.26 -1.70 6.27
CA PRO A 103 -2.24 -2.60 6.77
C PRO A 103 -0.84 -1.96 6.68
N LEU A 104 0.15 -2.63 7.27
CA LEU A 104 1.53 -2.14 7.22
C LEU A 104 2.21 -2.42 5.85
N VAL A 105 1.83 -3.53 5.22
CA VAL A 105 2.29 -4.02 3.91
C VAL A 105 1.09 -4.48 3.09
N VAL A 106 1.23 -4.59 1.77
CA VAL A 106 0.14 -4.88 0.82
C VAL A 106 -0.88 -3.73 0.81
N ILE A 107 -0.40 -2.58 0.32
CA ILE A 107 -1.11 -1.29 0.17
C ILE A 107 -1.29 -0.57 1.52
N GLY A 108 -0.19 -0.02 2.04
CA GLY A 108 -0.17 0.83 3.22
C GLY A 108 1.16 1.56 3.45
N THR A 109 1.59 1.62 4.71
CA THR A 109 2.75 2.42 5.12
C THR A 109 4.04 2.05 4.38
N PHE A 110 4.28 0.76 4.13
CA PHE A 110 5.48 0.31 3.40
C PHE A 110 5.55 0.93 2.01
N GLU A 111 4.51 0.74 1.19
CA GLU A 111 4.47 1.24 -0.19
C GLU A 111 4.59 2.76 -0.21
N TYR A 112 3.81 3.48 0.60
CA TYR A 112 3.81 4.94 0.60
C TYR A 112 5.12 5.57 1.11
N THR A 113 5.82 4.88 2.01
CA THR A 113 7.15 5.33 2.48
C THR A 113 8.16 5.27 1.33
N PHE A 114 8.15 4.18 0.55
CA PHE A 114 9.12 3.99 -0.53
C PHE A 114 8.66 4.56 -1.89
N MET A 115 7.41 4.98 -2.05
CA MET A 115 6.96 5.81 -3.18
C MET A 115 7.61 7.20 -3.17
N GLN A 116 7.93 7.71 -1.98
CA GLN A 116 8.78 8.88 -1.83
C GLN A 116 10.23 8.46 -2.00
N LYS A 117 11.05 9.31 -2.64
CA LYS A 117 12.51 9.09 -2.71
C LYS A 117 13.09 8.93 -1.31
N LYS A 118 12.67 9.81 -0.40
CA LYS A 118 12.92 9.74 1.04
C LYS A 118 11.88 10.58 1.78
N PRO A 119 11.27 10.08 2.86
CA PRO A 119 10.44 10.91 3.73
C PRO A 119 11.25 12.03 4.38
N GLU A 120 10.75 13.28 4.35
CA GLU A 120 11.47 14.47 4.85
C GLU A 120 11.95 14.36 6.31
N HIS A 121 11.22 13.61 7.14
CA HIS A 121 11.47 13.44 8.56
C HIS A 121 12.45 12.30 8.89
N MET A 122 13.02 11.63 7.88
CA MET A 122 13.93 10.51 8.07
C MET A 122 15.31 10.80 7.46
N THR A 123 16.35 10.44 8.21
CA THR A 123 17.72 10.36 7.69
C THR A 123 17.89 9.13 6.79
N ASP A 124 18.91 9.13 5.93
CA ASP A 124 19.21 8.00 5.06
C ASP A 124 19.56 6.73 5.87
N GLU A 125 20.21 6.89 7.03
CA GLU A 125 20.49 5.78 7.94
C GLU A 125 19.22 5.20 8.57
N GLN A 126 18.29 6.05 8.99
CA GLN A 126 17.00 5.59 9.53
C GLN A 126 16.20 4.87 8.45
N LEU A 127 16.13 5.42 7.23
CA LEU A 127 15.43 4.79 6.12
C LEU A 127 16.05 3.43 5.77
N LYS A 128 17.38 3.31 5.80
CA LYS A 128 18.08 2.03 5.58
C LYS A 128 17.83 1.01 6.68
N LYS A 129 17.81 1.43 7.95
CA LYS A 129 17.45 0.55 9.09
C LYS A 129 16.01 0.06 8.97
N LEU A 130 15.10 0.97 8.63
CA LEU A 130 13.69 0.69 8.41
C LEU A 130 13.48 -0.27 7.24
N ALA A 131 14.19 -0.10 6.13
CA ALA A 131 14.16 -1.02 4.99
C ALA A 131 14.59 -2.44 5.42
N LYS A 132 15.66 -2.59 6.22
CA LYS A 132 16.07 -3.90 6.75
C LYS A 132 15.02 -4.54 7.68
N LEU A 133 14.29 -3.73 8.45
CA LEU A 133 13.19 -4.22 9.27
C LEU A 133 12.03 -4.73 8.40
N TYR A 134 11.71 -4.03 7.31
CA TYR A 134 10.73 -4.51 6.34
C TYR A 134 11.17 -5.79 5.65
N GLU A 135 12.45 -5.92 5.28
CA GLU A 135 13.00 -7.17 4.72
C GLU A 135 12.75 -8.34 5.65
N LYS A 136 13.14 -8.16 6.93
CA LYS A 136 12.90 -9.17 7.97
C LYS A 136 11.41 -9.47 8.15
N LEU A 137 10.54 -8.46 8.14
CA LEU A 137 9.10 -8.66 8.25
C LEU A 137 8.54 -9.47 7.08
N ILE A 138 9.01 -9.21 5.85
CA ILE A 138 8.59 -9.94 4.65
C ILE A 138 9.08 -11.39 4.71
N ASP A 139 10.30 -11.64 5.19
CA ASP A 139 10.80 -13.00 5.42
C ASP A 139 9.97 -13.74 6.49
N GLU A 140 9.68 -13.09 7.61
CA GLU A 140 8.78 -13.63 8.65
C GLU A 140 7.39 -13.94 8.08
N MET A 141 6.87 -13.06 7.22
CA MET A 141 5.59 -13.25 6.55
C MET A 141 5.62 -14.47 5.61
N ARG A 142 6.63 -14.59 4.75
CA ARG A 142 6.82 -15.75 3.86
C ARG A 142 6.85 -17.05 4.65
N ASP A 143 7.66 -17.10 5.71
CA ASP A 143 7.81 -18.30 6.52
C ASP A 143 6.51 -18.68 7.24
N ASN A 144 5.72 -17.69 7.69
CA ASN A 144 4.41 -17.92 8.29
C ASN A 144 3.38 -18.41 7.28
N VAL A 145 3.36 -17.84 6.07
CA VAL A 145 2.49 -18.32 4.98
C VAL A 145 2.83 -19.75 4.62
N GLN A 146 4.12 -20.08 4.49
CA GLN A 146 4.58 -21.43 4.17
C GLN A 146 4.18 -22.45 5.26
N LYS A 147 4.35 -22.10 6.54
CA LYS A 147 3.95 -22.96 7.67
C LYS A 147 2.43 -23.13 7.78
N GLY A 148 1.67 -22.11 7.39
CA GLY A 148 0.22 -22.05 7.48
C GLY A 148 -0.51 -22.39 6.19
N TYR A 149 0.19 -22.89 5.17
CA TYR A 149 -0.29 -22.99 3.79
C TYR A 149 -1.69 -23.63 3.69
N GLU A 150 -1.87 -24.83 4.28
CA GLU A 150 -3.15 -25.56 4.27
C GLU A 150 -4.31 -24.75 4.88
N ASN A 151 -4.04 -23.97 5.93
CA ASN A 151 -5.06 -23.16 6.60
C ASN A 151 -5.38 -21.87 5.82
N LEU A 152 -4.44 -21.38 5.02
CA LEU A 152 -4.58 -20.15 4.24
C LEU A 152 -5.10 -20.40 2.83
N LEU A 153 -4.98 -21.63 2.32
CA LEU A 153 -5.42 -22.00 0.98
C LEU A 153 -6.88 -21.61 0.69
N PRO A 154 -7.87 -21.82 1.59
CA PRO A 154 -9.24 -21.40 1.33
C PRO A 154 -9.43 -19.88 1.25
N VAL A 155 -8.54 -19.11 1.87
CA VAL A 155 -8.53 -17.64 1.79
C VAL A 155 -7.98 -17.21 0.43
N PHE A 156 -6.86 -17.79 0.01
CA PHE A 156 -6.24 -17.47 -1.28
C PHE A 156 -7.12 -17.86 -2.47
N GLN A 157 -7.81 -19.01 -2.41
CA GLN A 157 -8.76 -19.44 -3.45
C GLN A 157 -9.96 -18.50 -3.63
N ARG A 158 -10.33 -17.74 -2.59
CA ARG A 158 -11.44 -16.77 -2.64
C ARG A 158 -10.96 -15.36 -2.94
N GLN A 159 -9.66 -15.16 -3.05
CA GLN A 159 -9.07 -13.85 -3.28
C GLN A 159 -9.20 -13.51 -4.76
N PRO A 160 -9.67 -12.30 -5.11
CA PRO A 160 -9.60 -11.88 -6.50
C PRO A 160 -8.14 -11.76 -6.94
N PRO A 161 -7.85 -11.96 -8.24
CA PRO A 161 -6.53 -11.68 -8.81
C PRO A 161 -6.10 -10.26 -8.44
N THR A 162 -4.98 -10.14 -7.73
CA THR A 162 -4.46 -8.85 -7.27
C THR A 162 -3.61 -8.13 -8.30
N ASP A 163 -3.07 -8.91 -9.22
CA ASP A 163 -2.20 -8.52 -10.31
C ASP A 163 -2.81 -8.99 -11.62
N ARG A 164 -2.64 -8.16 -12.64
CA ARG A 164 -3.09 -8.45 -13.99
C ARG A 164 -1.97 -8.08 -14.94
N THR A 165 -1.54 -9.05 -15.75
CA THR A 165 -0.62 -8.79 -16.84
C THR A 165 -1.39 -8.23 -18.03
N ILE A 166 -1.00 -7.04 -18.49
CA ILE A 166 -1.47 -6.46 -19.74
C ILE A 166 -0.39 -6.74 -20.77
N PRO A 167 -0.65 -7.57 -21.80
CA PRO A 167 0.35 -7.85 -22.82
C PRO A 167 0.54 -6.61 -23.71
N ILE A 168 1.78 -6.39 -24.15
CA ILE A 168 2.07 -5.46 -25.23
C ILE A 168 1.58 -6.11 -26.53
N THR A 169 0.76 -5.41 -27.30
CA THR A 169 0.16 -5.91 -28.54
C THR A 169 0.93 -5.51 -29.80
N GLU A 170 1.98 -4.71 -29.66
CA GLU A 170 2.78 -4.14 -30.74
C GLU A 170 4.27 -4.37 -30.44
N SER A 171 5.04 -4.82 -31.42
CA SER A 171 6.49 -5.00 -31.28
C SER A 171 7.23 -3.65 -31.31
N GLU A 172 8.52 -3.65 -30.97
CA GLU A 172 9.40 -2.49 -31.17
C GLU A 172 9.45 -2.02 -32.65
N SER A 173 9.14 -2.91 -33.61
CA SER A 173 9.05 -2.60 -35.04
C SER A 173 7.67 -2.08 -35.48
N GLY A 174 6.69 -1.99 -34.57
CA GLY A 174 5.32 -1.56 -34.84
C GLY A 174 4.44 -2.63 -35.48
N GLU A 175 4.85 -3.90 -35.44
CA GLU A 175 4.06 -5.04 -35.94
C GLU A 175 3.14 -5.57 -34.83
N THR A 176 1.89 -5.88 -35.17
CA THR A 176 0.94 -6.47 -34.22
C THR A 176 1.43 -7.85 -33.78
N ILE A 177 1.53 -8.06 -32.47
CA ILE A 177 1.85 -9.36 -31.88
C ILE A 177 0.57 -10.20 -31.85
N GLU A 178 0.42 -11.11 -32.82
CA GLU A 178 -0.66 -12.09 -32.81
C GLU A 178 -0.29 -13.30 -31.93
N ILE A 179 -1.08 -13.55 -30.89
CA ILE A 179 -0.93 -14.70 -30.00
C ILE A 179 -1.99 -15.75 -30.39
N GLU A 180 -1.60 -16.73 -31.21
CA GLU A 180 -2.46 -17.88 -31.52
C GLU A 180 -2.51 -18.88 -30.35
N ILE A 181 -3.69 -19.12 -29.79
CA ILE A 181 -3.92 -20.15 -28.77
C ILE A 181 -4.46 -21.41 -29.46
N ASN A 182 -3.54 -22.25 -29.94
CA ASN A 182 -3.87 -23.50 -30.66
C ASN A 182 -4.14 -24.70 -29.73
N GLN A 183 -4.63 -24.45 -28.51
CA GLN A 183 -4.99 -25.47 -27.53
C GLN A 183 -6.25 -25.08 -26.75
N GLU A 184 -7.09 -26.06 -26.46
CA GLU A 184 -8.26 -25.88 -25.62
C GLU A 184 -7.81 -25.79 -24.15
N ILE A 185 -7.80 -24.58 -23.60
CA ILE A 185 -7.44 -24.36 -22.20
C ILE A 185 -8.73 -24.48 -21.37
N SER A 186 -8.89 -25.62 -20.71
CA SER A 186 -9.91 -25.82 -19.66
C SER A 186 -9.49 -24.99 -18.44
N THR A 187 -10.12 -23.83 -18.23
CA THR A 187 -9.93 -23.02 -17.02
C THR A 187 -11.28 -22.68 -16.40
N GLU A 188 -11.36 -22.78 -15.07
CA GLU A 188 -12.43 -22.14 -14.29
C GLU A 188 -12.23 -20.60 -14.19
N GLU A 189 -11.10 -20.10 -14.72
CA GLU A 189 -10.71 -18.69 -14.74
C GLU A 189 -10.95 -18.05 -16.11
N GLU A 190 -11.69 -16.95 -16.13
CA GLU A 190 -12.01 -16.17 -17.32
C GLU A 190 -10.79 -15.32 -17.75
N VAL A 191 -10.35 -15.47 -19.01
CA VAL A 191 -9.38 -14.56 -19.61
C VAL A 191 -10.09 -13.23 -19.88
N LEU A 192 -9.93 -12.27 -18.97
CA LEU A 192 -10.48 -10.93 -19.15
C LEU A 192 -9.86 -10.28 -20.41
N PRO A 193 -10.65 -9.64 -21.31
CA PRO A 193 -10.16 -9.03 -22.54
C PRO A 193 -8.99 -8.10 -22.23
N ALA A 194 -7.85 -8.28 -22.92
CA ALA A 194 -6.67 -7.45 -22.71
C ALA A 194 -7.07 -5.98 -22.80
N GLN A 195 -6.98 -5.26 -21.67
CA GLN A 195 -7.15 -3.81 -21.65
C GLN A 195 -5.82 -3.21 -22.02
N LYS A 196 -5.78 -2.28 -22.96
CA LYS A 196 -4.58 -1.47 -23.21
C LYS A 196 -4.33 -0.55 -22.01
N VAL A 197 -3.08 -0.32 -21.64
CA VAL A 197 -2.75 0.55 -20.47
C VAL A 197 -3.22 1.98 -20.74
N GLU A 198 -3.18 2.40 -22.00
CA GLU A 198 -3.67 3.67 -22.52
C GLU A 198 -5.17 3.87 -22.28
N GLU A 199 -5.98 2.82 -22.40
CA GLU A 199 -7.42 2.89 -22.08
C GLU A 199 -7.67 3.14 -20.59
N ILE A 200 -6.79 2.61 -19.72
CA ILE A 200 -6.85 2.87 -18.29
C ILE A 200 -6.50 4.33 -18.02
N ILE A 201 -5.42 4.84 -18.62
CA ILE A 201 -5.01 6.24 -18.51
C ILE A 201 -6.14 7.17 -18.99
N GLU A 202 -6.74 6.87 -20.15
CA GLU A 202 -7.77 7.70 -20.76
C GLU A 202 -9.06 7.77 -19.91
N LYS A 203 -9.35 6.71 -19.15
CA LYS A 203 -10.54 6.61 -18.30
C LYS A 203 -10.50 7.52 -17.06
N PHE A 204 -9.34 7.93 -16.58
CA PHE A 204 -9.21 8.65 -15.32
C PHE A 204 -8.70 10.08 -15.52
N ASP A 205 -9.33 11.04 -14.83
CA ASP A 205 -8.85 12.43 -14.78
C ASP A 205 -7.83 12.64 -13.66
N ASP A 206 -8.03 11.98 -12.52
CA ASP A 206 -7.07 12.03 -11.41
C ASP A 206 -5.99 10.97 -11.63
N ILE A 207 -4.82 11.42 -12.07
CA ILE A 207 -3.63 10.57 -12.29
C ILE A 207 -2.50 11.09 -11.43
N ALA A 208 -1.79 10.17 -10.78
CA ALA A 208 -0.59 10.52 -10.03
C ALA A 208 0.48 9.46 -10.18
N VAL A 209 1.73 9.90 -10.19
CA VAL A 209 2.91 9.05 -10.27
C VAL A 209 3.85 9.29 -9.09
N GLY A 210 4.36 8.21 -8.54
CA GLY A 210 5.43 8.23 -7.55
C GLY A 210 6.58 7.31 -7.97
N ASN A 211 7.62 7.23 -7.13
CA ASN A 211 8.68 6.27 -7.36
C ASN A 211 8.12 4.85 -7.24
N CYS A 212 8.61 3.92 -8.06
CA CYS A 212 8.36 2.50 -7.90
C CYS A 212 8.88 2.08 -6.53
N PHE A 213 7.96 1.90 -5.57
CA PHE A 213 8.30 1.65 -4.19
C PHE A 213 9.20 0.43 -4.04
N CYS A 214 8.98 -0.62 -4.86
CA CYS A 214 9.84 -1.80 -4.91
C CYS A 214 11.28 -1.48 -5.33
N ARG A 215 11.46 -0.69 -6.41
CA ARG A 215 12.79 -0.30 -6.91
C ARG A 215 13.50 0.62 -5.93
N ASN A 216 12.79 1.60 -5.36
CA ASN A 216 13.36 2.52 -4.40
C ASN A 216 13.73 1.84 -3.07
N TYR A 217 12.87 0.93 -2.59
CA TYR A 217 13.16 0.07 -1.45
C TYR A 217 14.44 -0.76 -1.65
N ARG A 218 14.56 -1.45 -2.79
CA ARG A 218 15.75 -2.25 -3.12
C ARG A 218 17.00 -1.39 -3.29
N SER A 219 16.87 -0.21 -3.93
CA SER A 219 17.96 0.77 -4.00
C SER A 219 18.41 1.25 -2.62
N THR A 220 17.49 1.45 -1.67
CA THR A 220 17.80 1.83 -0.28
C THR A 220 18.63 0.76 0.45
N LEU A 221 18.40 -0.51 0.11
CA LEU A 221 19.19 -1.64 0.63
C LEU A 221 20.57 -1.77 -0.05
N GLY A 222 20.83 -1.02 -1.11
CA GLY A 222 22.06 -1.12 -1.91
C GLY A 222 21.96 -2.14 -3.05
N GLU A 223 20.75 -2.57 -3.39
CA GLU A 223 20.45 -3.57 -4.43
C GLU A 223 19.61 -2.94 -5.55
N PRO A 224 20.14 -1.98 -6.33
CA PRO A 224 19.34 -1.31 -7.37
C PRO A 224 18.83 -2.29 -8.44
N CYS A 225 17.74 -1.91 -9.11
CA CYS A 225 17.11 -2.73 -10.13
C CYS A 225 18.08 -3.01 -11.30
N LYS A 226 18.33 -4.28 -11.59
CA LYS A 226 19.26 -4.71 -12.65
C LYS A 226 18.82 -4.35 -14.06
N ILE A 227 17.51 -4.21 -14.27
CA ILE A 227 16.91 -3.86 -15.58
C ILE A 227 17.06 -2.35 -15.87
N ASN A 228 17.48 -1.55 -14.86
CA ASN A 228 17.63 -0.10 -14.98
C ASN A 228 16.37 0.63 -15.51
N ALA A 229 15.20 0.07 -15.23
CA ALA A 229 13.93 0.67 -15.61
C ALA A 229 13.67 1.98 -14.83
N PRO A 230 12.91 2.95 -15.40
CA PRO A 230 12.72 4.28 -14.82
C PRO A 230 12.20 4.24 -13.38
N MET A 231 12.63 5.17 -12.52
CA MET A 231 12.21 5.15 -11.11
C MET A 231 10.75 5.60 -10.94
N GLU A 232 10.31 6.61 -11.69
CA GLU A 232 8.99 7.22 -11.55
C GLU A 232 7.94 6.50 -12.41
N THR A 233 7.50 5.32 -11.95
CA THR A 233 6.55 4.48 -12.70
C THR A 233 5.43 3.89 -11.83
N CYS A 234 5.30 4.34 -10.57
CA CYS A 234 4.23 3.85 -9.67
C CYS A 234 2.97 4.69 -9.86
N PHE A 235 2.13 4.32 -10.83
CA PHE A 235 0.88 5.00 -11.11
C PHE A 235 -0.20 4.68 -10.09
N THR A 236 -0.97 5.71 -9.74
CA THR A 236 -2.22 5.62 -8.99
C THR A 236 -3.29 6.42 -9.73
N PHE A 237 -4.54 5.94 -9.68
CA PHE A 237 -5.66 6.52 -10.42
C PHE A 237 -6.84 6.83 -9.51
N GLY A 238 -7.65 7.83 -9.89
CA GLY A 238 -8.91 8.17 -9.24
C GLY A 238 -8.75 8.55 -7.76
N LYS A 239 -9.54 7.91 -6.88
CA LYS A 239 -9.48 8.15 -5.43
C LYS A 239 -8.09 7.91 -4.85
N SER A 240 -7.36 6.93 -5.37
CA SER A 240 -6.01 6.62 -4.91
C SER A 240 -5.03 7.72 -5.31
N ALA A 241 -5.12 8.24 -6.53
CA ALA A 241 -4.31 9.37 -6.99
C ALA A 241 -4.51 10.61 -6.10
N ARG A 242 -5.77 10.98 -5.84
CA ARG A 242 -6.06 12.13 -4.95
C ARG A 242 -5.55 11.93 -3.54
N HIS A 243 -5.56 10.69 -3.03
CA HIS A 243 -5.01 10.38 -1.72
C HIS A 243 -3.48 10.54 -1.72
N THR A 244 -2.78 9.87 -2.65
CA THR A 244 -1.31 9.89 -2.70
C THR A 244 -0.77 11.30 -2.94
N VAL A 245 -1.43 12.09 -3.78
CA VAL A 245 -1.10 13.51 -4.00
C VAL A 245 -1.36 14.33 -2.73
N LYS A 246 -2.54 14.23 -2.11
CA LYS A 246 -2.86 14.99 -0.89
C LYS A 246 -1.87 14.69 0.24
N GLN A 247 -1.38 13.46 0.35
CA GLN A 247 -0.45 13.05 1.41
C GLN A 247 1.03 13.27 1.05
N GLY A 248 1.35 13.66 -0.19
CA GLY A 248 2.72 13.89 -0.64
C GLY A 248 3.51 12.62 -0.99
N PHE A 249 2.83 11.50 -1.27
CA PHE A 249 3.47 10.25 -1.69
C PHE A 249 3.76 10.20 -3.19
N ALA A 250 3.01 10.97 -3.97
CA ALA A 250 3.07 11.03 -5.43
C ALA A 250 2.77 12.47 -5.89
N ARG A 251 3.13 12.80 -7.13
CA ARG A 251 2.73 14.05 -7.78
C ARG A 251 1.60 13.80 -8.78
N ALA A 252 0.72 14.78 -8.93
CA ALA A 252 -0.30 14.75 -9.96
C ALA A 252 0.34 14.96 -11.33
N ILE A 253 -0.20 14.30 -12.35
CA ILE A 253 0.23 14.39 -13.75
C ILE A 253 -0.99 14.39 -14.66
N ASP A 254 -0.82 14.89 -15.87
CA ASP A 254 -1.84 14.76 -16.91
C ASP A 254 -1.68 13.47 -17.73
N LYS A 255 -2.61 13.26 -18.65
CA LYS A 255 -2.63 12.06 -19.53
C LYS A 255 -1.44 12.03 -20.48
N GLU A 256 -0.99 13.18 -20.98
CA GLU A 256 0.13 13.27 -21.93
C GLU A 256 1.43 12.82 -21.26
N GLU A 257 1.70 13.31 -20.04
CA GLU A 257 2.83 12.89 -19.24
C GLU A 257 2.73 11.41 -18.82
N ALA A 258 1.53 10.93 -18.47
CA ALA A 258 1.33 9.52 -18.14
C ALA A 258 1.67 8.59 -19.32
N LEU A 259 1.23 8.92 -20.53
CA LEU A 259 1.55 8.17 -21.75
C LEU A 259 3.04 8.24 -22.09
N LYS A 260 3.68 9.38 -21.86
CA LYS A 260 5.13 9.53 -22.06
C LYS A 260 5.92 8.62 -21.11
N ILE A 261 5.58 8.61 -19.81
CA ILE A 261 6.23 7.76 -18.81
C ILE A 261 6.02 6.27 -19.14
N LEU A 262 4.81 5.90 -19.59
CA LEU A 262 4.52 4.54 -20.03
C LEU A 262 5.49 4.12 -21.16
N LYS A 263 5.61 4.94 -22.20
CA LYS A 263 6.50 4.68 -23.34
C LYS A 263 7.98 4.63 -22.97
N GLU A 264 8.41 5.35 -21.94
CA GLU A 264 9.79 5.26 -21.43
C GLU A 264 10.05 3.99 -20.61
N ALA A 265 9.00 3.32 -20.15
CA ALA A 265 9.08 2.13 -19.31
C ALA A 265 8.88 0.82 -20.07
N GLU A 266 8.36 0.88 -21.30
CA GLU A 266 8.34 -0.21 -22.31
C GLU A 266 9.75 -0.46 -22.86
#